data_AF-A0A5V1IQR9-F1
#
_entry.id   AF-A0A5V1IQR9-F1
#
_cell.length_a   1.000
_cell.length_b   1.000
_cell.length_c   1.000
_cell.angle_alpha   90.00
_cell.angle_beta   90.00
_cell.angle_gamma   90.00
#
_symmetry.space_group_name_H-M   'P 1'
#
loop_
_entity.id
_entity.type
_entity.pdbx_description
1 polymer ?
#
loop_
_entity_poly.entity_id
_entity_poly.type
_entity_poly.pdbx_seq_one_letter_code
_entity_poly.pdbx_strand_id
1 'polypeptide(L)'
;GQESRAKPGAFYHVHWYKYPLTYWLNIITSVGCLQGGDLDIGYLSELDPMWDSSSLSMIIQPEAILFGNIIAQGACAADAVASLTGKPIDALFWCAGSQGSMYPFNGYVSNEYSPMQTSLLLSERMAFKLHRQGMVMNSIGENNSVCFEYPSPIIPKSRWRYHLVNKYADAGQCHPLGRSVTRWETGKNMPNDRRNFGYLFWRKRNCVFL
;
A
#
# COMPACT_ATOMS: atom_id res chain seq x y z
N GLY A 1 3.38 -9.26 22.68
CA GLY A 1 2.71 -10.51 22.30
C GLY A 1 3.50 -11.23 21.23
N GLN A 2 4.57 -11.91 21.64
CA GLN A 2 5.24 -12.91 20.81
C GLN A 2 5.02 -14.26 21.48
N GLU A 3 3.82 -14.82 21.33
CA GLU A 3 3.56 -16.18 21.78
C GLU A 3 3.54 -17.11 20.56
N SER A 4 4.61 -17.91 20.48
CA SER A 4 4.67 -19.25 19.88
C SER A 4 4.07 -19.43 18.47
N ARG A 5 4.79 -18.99 17.43
CA ARG A 5 4.63 -19.58 16.09
C ARG A 5 5.94 -20.16 15.59
N ALA A 6 5.92 -21.46 15.30
CA ALA A 6 7.06 -22.27 14.86
C ALA A 6 7.56 -21.98 13.43
N LYS A 7 7.04 -20.94 12.76
CA LYS A 7 7.45 -20.54 11.41
C LYS A 7 8.14 -19.17 11.51
N PRO A 8 9.31 -18.98 10.86
CA PRO A 8 9.87 -17.64 10.73
C PRO A 8 8.82 -16.72 10.10
N GLY A 9 8.74 -15.49 10.59
CA GLY A 9 7.74 -14.53 10.14
C GLY A 9 7.95 -13.20 10.83
N ALA A 10 7.48 -12.13 10.18
CA ALA A 10 7.55 -10.79 10.71
C ALA A 10 6.15 -10.22 10.90
N PHE A 11 6.02 -9.37 11.91
CA PHE A 11 4.79 -8.65 12.20
C PHE A 11 5.12 -7.17 12.40
N TYR A 12 4.40 -6.31 11.70
CA TYR A 12 4.51 -4.86 11.88
C TYR A 12 3.13 -4.24 12.04
N HIS A 13 3.08 -3.21 12.89
CA HIS A 13 1.96 -2.28 12.94
C HIS A 13 2.14 -1.20 11.88
N VAL A 14 1.03 -0.88 11.22
CA VAL A 14 0.92 0.23 10.27
C VAL A 14 0.06 1.33 10.90
N HIS A 15 0.52 2.56 10.81
CA HIS A 15 -0.24 3.76 11.12
C HIS A 15 -0.43 4.55 9.83
N TRP A 16 -1.69 4.79 9.45
CA TRP A 16 -2.03 5.50 8.23
C TRP A 16 -2.48 6.91 8.57
N TYR A 17 -1.82 7.91 7.99
CA TYR A 17 -2.13 9.32 8.21
C TYR A 17 -2.64 9.94 6.91
N LYS A 18 -3.69 10.76 7.02
CA LYS A 18 -4.14 11.62 5.93
C LYS A 18 -3.24 12.85 5.91
N TYR A 19 -2.47 13.04 4.85
CA TYR A 19 -1.53 14.16 4.76
C TYR A 19 -1.83 15.06 3.55
N PRO A 20 -2.58 16.16 3.73
CA PRO A 20 -3.00 17.06 2.65
C PRO A 20 -1.89 18.06 2.25
N LEU A 21 -0.68 17.55 1.95
CA LEU A 21 0.49 18.37 1.63
C LEU A 21 0.23 19.32 0.44
N THR A 22 -0.46 18.85 -0.60
CA THR A 22 -0.77 19.65 -1.80
C THR A 22 -1.68 20.84 -1.50
N TYR A 23 -2.54 20.72 -0.48
CA TYR A 23 -3.39 21.80 0.00
C TYR A 23 -2.58 22.81 0.80
N TRP A 24 -1.78 22.36 1.78
CA TRP A 24 -0.95 23.25 2.60
C TRP A 24 0.08 24.04 1.81
N LEU A 25 0.68 23.43 0.78
CA LEU A 25 1.64 24.09 -0.09
C LEU A 25 0.98 24.86 -1.26
N ASN A 26 -0.36 24.91 -1.34
CA ASN A 26 -1.11 25.55 -2.42
C ASN A 26 -0.61 25.18 -3.83
N ILE A 27 -0.19 23.92 -4.04
CA ILE A 27 0.37 23.46 -5.32
C ILE A 27 -0.72 23.33 -6.39
N ILE A 28 -1.92 22.92 -5.97
CA ILE A 28 -3.08 22.77 -6.86
C ILE A 28 -4.16 23.69 -6.31
N THR A 29 -4.54 24.71 -7.08
CA THR A 29 -5.52 25.73 -6.66
C THR A 29 -6.87 25.61 -7.34
N SER A 30 -7.01 24.70 -8.33
CA SER A 30 -8.29 24.42 -9.01
C SER A 30 -9.27 23.77 -8.03
N VAL A 31 -10.48 24.35 -7.94
CA VAL A 31 -11.55 23.91 -7.02
C VAL A 31 -11.97 22.46 -7.30
N GLY A 32 -11.94 22.03 -8.57
CA GLY A 32 -12.27 20.66 -8.95
C GLY A 32 -11.18 19.63 -8.61
N CYS A 33 -9.94 20.07 -8.44
CA CYS A 33 -8.79 19.20 -8.16
C CYS A 33 -8.37 19.20 -6.69
N LEU A 34 -8.73 20.25 -5.96
CA LEU A 34 -8.34 20.45 -4.58
C LEU A 34 -8.85 19.32 -3.69
N GLN A 35 -7.96 18.69 -2.94
CA GLN A 35 -8.34 17.78 -1.86
C GLN A 35 -8.03 18.47 -0.54
N GLY A 36 -9.08 19.08 0.03
CA GLY A 36 -8.98 19.76 1.32
C GLY A 36 -8.95 18.81 2.51
N GLY A 37 -8.91 19.42 3.68
CA GLY A 37 -8.91 18.76 4.99
C GLY A 37 -7.60 18.99 5.72
N ASP A 38 -7.57 18.45 6.94
CA ASP A 38 -6.44 18.59 7.85
C ASP A 38 -5.62 17.30 7.94
N LEU A 39 -4.44 17.41 8.54
CA LEU A 39 -3.65 16.25 8.94
C LEU A 39 -4.43 15.49 9.99
N ASP A 40 -4.77 14.24 9.69
CA ASP A 40 -5.57 13.40 10.57
C ASP A 40 -5.03 11.96 10.60
N ILE A 41 -5.31 11.26 11.69
CA ILE A 41 -4.98 9.85 11.86
C ILE A 41 -6.06 9.03 11.17
N GLY A 42 -5.77 8.58 9.95
CA GLY A 42 -6.71 7.80 9.15
C GLY A 42 -6.93 6.39 9.70
N TYR A 43 -5.89 5.75 10.23
CA TYR A 43 -6.01 4.39 10.78
C TYR A 43 -4.85 4.01 11.69
N LEU A 44 -5.15 3.32 12.79
CA LEU A 44 -4.15 2.73 13.68
C LEU A 44 -4.36 1.22 13.76
N SER A 45 -3.42 0.45 13.24
CA SER A 45 -3.53 -1.01 13.22
C SER A 45 -3.50 -1.67 14.60
N GLU A 46 -3.00 -1.00 15.63
CA GLU A 46 -3.00 -1.48 17.02
C GLU A 46 -4.40 -1.60 17.62
N LEU A 47 -5.33 -0.75 17.16
CA LEU A 47 -6.70 -0.71 17.63
C LEU A 47 -7.62 -1.66 16.84
N ASP A 48 -7.10 -2.25 15.77
CA ASP A 48 -7.88 -3.13 14.90
C ASP A 48 -7.57 -4.61 15.18
N PRO A 49 -8.51 -5.38 15.77
CA PRO A 49 -8.31 -6.80 16.02
C PRO A 49 -8.17 -7.62 14.73
N MET A 50 -8.65 -7.11 13.59
CA MET A 50 -8.50 -7.77 12.29
C MET A 50 -7.07 -7.70 11.75
N TRP A 51 -6.25 -6.77 12.25
CA TRP A 51 -4.84 -6.66 11.85
C TRP A 51 -3.96 -7.70 12.55
N ASP A 52 -4.30 -8.08 13.78
CA ASP A 52 -3.57 -9.08 14.56
C ASP A 52 -4.10 -10.52 14.35
N SER A 53 -5.37 -10.67 13.97
CA SER A 53 -5.95 -11.99 13.74
C SER A 53 -6.26 -12.25 12.27
N SER A 54 -5.55 -13.21 11.66
CA SER A 54 -5.83 -13.70 10.31
C SER A 54 -7.25 -14.25 10.16
N SER A 55 -7.82 -14.83 11.23
CA SER A 55 -9.18 -15.40 11.17
C SER A 55 -10.25 -14.31 11.15
N LEU A 56 -10.06 -13.22 11.91
CA LEU A 56 -10.94 -12.06 11.82
C LEU A 56 -10.78 -11.34 10.49
N SER A 57 -9.55 -11.19 9.98
CA SER A 57 -9.30 -10.58 8.68
C SER A 57 -10.10 -11.25 7.55
N MET A 58 -10.34 -12.57 7.60
CA MET A 58 -11.16 -13.28 6.61
C MET A 58 -12.60 -12.73 6.47
N ILE A 59 -13.14 -12.03 7.46
CA ILE A 59 -14.47 -11.40 7.38
C ILE A 59 -14.50 -10.34 6.28
N ILE A 60 -13.47 -9.50 6.18
CA ILE A 60 -13.40 -8.47 5.13
C ILE A 60 -12.83 -9.01 3.82
N GLN A 61 -12.19 -10.18 3.79
CA GLN A 61 -11.51 -10.70 2.59
C GLN A 61 -11.76 -12.21 2.41
N PRO A 62 -13.02 -12.63 2.17
CA PRO A 62 -13.34 -14.04 1.95
C PRO A 62 -12.63 -14.62 0.71
N GLU A 63 -12.34 -13.80 -0.30
CA GLU A 63 -11.69 -14.25 -1.53
C GLU A 63 -10.20 -14.59 -1.37
N ALA A 64 -9.58 -14.26 -0.22
CA ALA A 64 -8.19 -14.62 0.06
C ALA A 64 -7.95 -16.14 -0.06
N ILE A 65 -8.98 -16.96 0.19
CA ILE A 65 -8.93 -18.42 0.04
C ILE A 65 -8.68 -18.81 -1.42
N LEU A 66 -9.26 -18.08 -2.38
CA LEU A 66 -9.10 -18.37 -3.81
C LEU A 66 -7.66 -18.12 -4.27
N PHE A 67 -6.99 -17.10 -3.73
CA PHE A 67 -5.66 -16.66 -4.15
C PHE A 67 -4.50 -17.25 -3.32
N GLY A 68 -4.79 -18.15 -2.37
CA GLY A 68 -3.80 -18.87 -1.59
C GLY A 68 -3.10 -20.01 -2.34
N ASN A 69 -3.46 -20.27 -3.60
CA ASN A 69 -2.92 -21.38 -4.39
C ASN A 69 -1.61 -21.00 -5.11
N ILE A 70 -0.79 -22.00 -5.46
CA ILE A 70 0.53 -21.77 -6.07
C ILE A 70 0.48 -21.12 -7.46
N ILE A 71 -0.61 -21.32 -8.21
CA ILE A 71 -0.81 -20.71 -9.53
C ILE A 71 -1.05 -19.20 -9.38
N ALA A 72 -1.91 -18.81 -8.43
CA ALA A 72 -2.20 -17.42 -8.10
C ALA A 72 -0.99 -16.69 -7.54
N GLN A 73 -0.20 -17.36 -6.69
CA GLN A 73 1.06 -16.81 -6.18
C GLN A 73 2.13 -16.70 -7.28
N GLY A 74 2.18 -17.69 -8.18
CA GLY A 74 3.05 -17.65 -9.37
C GLY A 74 2.74 -16.49 -10.30
N ALA A 75 1.46 -16.11 -10.44
CA ALA A 75 1.06 -14.94 -11.23
C ALA A 75 1.66 -13.63 -10.72
N CYS A 76 2.01 -13.52 -9.43
CA CYS A 76 2.66 -12.33 -8.88
C CYS A 76 4.07 -12.10 -9.44
N ALA A 77 4.73 -13.12 -10.00
CA ALA A 77 5.98 -12.94 -10.74
C ALA A 77 5.78 -12.06 -11.99
N ALA A 78 4.65 -12.20 -12.69
CA ALA A 78 4.35 -11.37 -13.84
C ALA A 78 4.12 -9.90 -13.43
N ASP A 79 3.41 -9.68 -12.33
CA ASP A 79 3.20 -8.34 -11.75
C ASP A 79 4.53 -7.71 -11.29
N ALA A 80 5.43 -8.49 -10.70
CA ALA A 80 6.76 -8.04 -10.30
C ALA A 80 7.58 -7.53 -11.51
N VAL A 81 7.59 -8.29 -12.61
CA VAL A 81 8.28 -7.92 -13.84
C VAL A 81 7.66 -6.66 -14.47
N ALA A 82 6.33 -6.54 -14.47
CA ALA A 82 5.64 -5.35 -14.97
C ALA A 82 5.95 -4.10 -14.13
N SER A 83 5.92 -4.19 -12.80
CA SER A 83 6.27 -3.08 -11.90
C SER A 83 7.75 -2.68 -11.95
N LEU A 84 8.63 -3.61 -12.34
CA LEU A 84 10.05 -3.30 -12.54
C LEU A 84 10.25 -2.36 -13.72
N THR A 85 9.63 -2.64 -14.88
CA THR A 85 9.83 -1.87 -16.11
C THR A 85 8.91 -0.66 -16.24
N GLY A 86 7.71 -0.73 -15.67
CA GLY A 86 6.69 0.31 -15.85
C GLY A 86 5.72 0.43 -14.68
N LYS A 87 4.50 -0.10 -14.87
CA LYS A 87 3.40 -0.03 -13.91
C LYS A 87 2.94 -1.44 -13.52
N PRO A 88 2.43 -1.62 -12.30
CA PRO A 88 1.79 -2.87 -11.90
C PRO A 88 0.57 -3.19 -12.76
N ILE A 89 0.22 -4.47 -12.81
CA ILE A 89 -0.95 -5.00 -13.52
C ILE A 89 -2.14 -4.93 -12.56
N ASP A 90 -3.08 -4.03 -12.84
CA ASP A 90 -4.25 -3.79 -11.98
C ASP A 90 -5.19 -5.02 -11.87
N ALA A 91 -5.27 -5.83 -12.93
CA ALA A 91 -6.06 -7.06 -12.93
C ALA A 91 -5.57 -8.10 -11.90
N LEU A 92 -4.27 -8.09 -11.58
CA LEU A 92 -3.66 -8.97 -10.57
C LEU A 92 -3.72 -8.30 -9.19
N PHE A 93 -4.90 -7.92 -8.74
CA PHE A 93 -5.08 -7.11 -7.52
C PHE A 93 -4.58 -7.81 -6.24
N TRP A 94 -4.58 -9.15 -6.21
CA TRP A 94 -4.07 -9.93 -5.09
C TRP A 94 -2.53 -9.93 -4.99
N CYS A 95 -1.84 -9.42 -6.01
CA CYS A 95 -0.38 -9.35 -6.06
C CYS A 95 0.13 -7.94 -5.73
N ALA A 96 1.17 -7.92 -4.90
CA ALA A 96 1.96 -6.76 -4.51
C ALA A 96 3.30 -6.72 -5.29
N GLY A 97 3.28 -7.11 -6.57
CA GLY A 97 4.47 -7.31 -7.39
C GLY A 97 5.60 -8.08 -6.69
N SER A 98 6.78 -7.45 -6.63
CA SER A 98 7.99 -8.03 -6.02
C SER A 98 7.89 -8.19 -4.49
N GLN A 99 6.93 -7.50 -3.85
CA GLN A 99 6.78 -7.53 -2.40
C GLN A 99 6.08 -8.82 -1.92
N GLY A 100 5.24 -9.43 -2.77
CA GLY A 100 4.57 -10.70 -2.51
C GLY A 100 3.05 -10.64 -2.73
N SER A 101 2.30 -11.33 -1.88
CA SER A 101 0.83 -11.36 -1.93
C SER A 101 0.20 -10.28 -1.04
N MET A 102 -0.81 -9.59 -1.56
CA MET A 102 -1.59 -8.58 -0.85
C MET A 102 -2.50 -9.20 0.23
N TYR A 103 -2.89 -10.46 0.06
CA TYR A 103 -3.60 -11.20 1.10
C TYR A 103 -2.63 -11.96 2.01
N PRO A 104 -2.95 -12.11 3.30
CA PRO A 104 -4.06 -11.49 4.04
C PRO A 104 -3.80 -10.03 4.46
N PHE A 105 -4.85 -9.22 4.63
CA PHE A 105 -4.87 -7.83 5.10
C PHE A 105 -4.67 -7.74 6.62
N ASN A 106 -3.57 -8.32 7.07
CA ASN A 106 -3.12 -8.32 8.44
C ASN A 106 -1.63 -7.93 8.49
N GLY A 107 -1.10 -7.75 9.70
CA GLY A 107 0.29 -7.40 9.91
C GLY A 107 1.29 -8.53 9.71
N TYR A 108 0.85 -9.75 9.40
CA TYR A 108 1.69 -10.95 9.38
C TYR A 108 2.26 -11.24 8.00
N VAL A 109 3.57 -11.49 7.96
CA VAL A 109 4.28 -11.92 6.75
C VAL A 109 5.09 -13.18 7.07
N SER A 110 4.87 -14.22 6.25
CA SER A 110 5.45 -15.55 6.46
C SER A 110 6.95 -15.62 6.15
N ASN A 111 7.46 -14.75 5.28
CA ASN A 111 8.88 -14.72 4.89
C ASN A 111 9.33 -13.25 4.80
N GLU A 112 10.19 -12.83 5.72
CA GLU A 112 10.84 -11.52 5.67
C GLU A 112 12.16 -11.65 4.91
N TYR A 113 12.19 -11.22 3.65
CA TYR A 113 13.42 -11.17 2.85
C TYR A 113 14.27 -9.96 3.21
N SER A 114 13.64 -8.79 3.26
CA SER A 114 14.22 -7.58 3.83
C SER A 114 13.17 -6.86 4.68
N PRO A 115 13.58 -6.23 5.81
CA PRO A 115 12.66 -5.45 6.63
C PRO A 115 11.93 -4.37 5.85
N MET A 116 12.60 -3.74 4.88
CA MET A 116 12.03 -2.71 4.02
C MET A 116 11.00 -3.26 3.02
N GLN A 117 11.26 -4.44 2.44
CA GLN A 117 10.29 -5.17 1.62
C GLN A 117 9.03 -5.46 2.43
N THR A 118 9.20 -5.99 3.64
CA THR A 118 8.07 -6.38 4.48
C THR A 118 7.26 -5.18 4.96
N SER A 119 7.89 -4.07 5.37
CA SER A 119 7.18 -2.86 5.75
C SER A 119 6.43 -2.21 4.58
N LEU A 120 6.98 -2.29 3.36
CA LEU A 120 6.27 -1.85 2.16
C LEU A 120 5.08 -2.73 1.87
N LEU A 121 5.27 -4.06 1.83
CA LEU A 121 4.18 -5.00 1.61
C LEU A 121 3.00 -4.70 2.54
N LEU A 122 3.25 -4.54 3.84
CA LEU A 122 2.22 -4.25 4.82
C LEU A 122 1.55 -2.88 4.59
N SER A 123 2.30 -1.88 4.13
CA SER A 123 1.73 -0.59 3.72
C SER A 123 0.85 -0.71 2.47
N GLU A 124 1.23 -1.51 1.48
CA GLU A 124 0.42 -1.78 0.28
C GLU A 124 -0.87 -2.54 0.64
N ARG A 125 -0.78 -3.53 1.54
CA ARG A 125 -1.95 -4.24 2.10
C ARG A 125 -2.89 -3.30 2.83
N MET A 126 -2.33 -2.37 3.61
CA MET A 126 -3.11 -1.39 4.33
C MET A 126 -3.85 -0.45 3.38
N ALA A 127 -3.18 0.01 2.32
CA ALA A 127 -3.83 0.81 1.28
C ALA A 127 -4.99 0.05 0.60
N PHE A 128 -4.83 -1.25 0.32
CA PHE A 128 -5.93 -2.08 -0.18
C PHE A 128 -7.06 -2.16 0.84
N LYS A 129 -6.75 -2.49 2.10
CA LYS A 129 -7.75 -2.60 3.17
C LYS A 129 -8.60 -1.32 3.30
N LEU A 130 -7.98 -0.15 3.24
CA LEU A 130 -8.68 1.14 3.30
C LEU A 130 -9.58 1.38 2.09
N HIS A 131 -9.15 0.98 0.90
CA HIS A 131 -10.01 0.98 -0.29
C HIS A 131 -11.24 0.12 -0.09
N ARG A 132 -11.06 -1.08 0.47
CA ARG A 132 -12.17 -1.99 0.74
C ARG A 132 -13.15 -1.51 1.79
N GLN A 133 -12.65 -0.84 2.82
CA GLN A 133 -13.47 -0.22 3.86
C GLN A 133 -14.14 1.08 3.38
N GLY A 134 -13.87 1.53 2.14
CA GLY A 134 -14.43 2.77 1.60
C GLY A 134 -13.83 4.04 2.21
N MET A 135 -12.76 3.92 3.00
CA MET A 135 -12.07 5.09 3.59
C MET A 135 -11.26 5.85 2.54
N VAL A 136 -10.83 5.16 1.48
CA VAL A 136 -10.07 5.73 0.37
C VAL A 136 -10.89 5.60 -0.91
N MET A 137 -11.38 6.75 -1.39
CA MET A 137 -12.23 6.83 -2.59
C MET A 137 -11.41 6.99 -3.86
N ASN A 138 -11.79 6.36 -4.96
CA ASN A 138 -11.13 6.53 -6.25
C ASN A 138 -11.81 7.57 -7.12
N SER A 139 -11.03 8.16 -8.03
CA SER A 139 -11.54 9.12 -9.02
C SER A 139 -11.09 8.71 -10.42
N ILE A 140 -11.30 7.45 -10.82
CA ILE A 140 -11.04 7.07 -12.23
C ILE A 140 -12.04 7.84 -13.07
N GLY A 141 -11.56 8.52 -14.11
CA GLY A 141 -12.43 9.25 -15.02
C GLY A 141 -13.07 8.22 -15.96
N GLU A 142 -14.24 7.73 -15.60
CA GLU A 142 -15.07 6.88 -16.45
C GLU A 142 -16.34 7.66 -16.75
N ASN A 143 -16.63 7.90 -18.03
CA ASN A 143 -17.86 8.53 -18.51
C ASN A 143 -18.11 9.98 -18.03
N ASN A 144 -17.24 10.92 -18.44
CA ASN A 144 -17.44 12.38 -18.38
C ASN A 144 -17.59 13.07 -17.00
N SER A 145 -17.70 12.35 -15.88
CA SER A 145 -17.70 12.93 -14.52
C SER A 145 -16.27 13.03 -13.96
N VAL A 146 -15.41 13.74 -14.68
CA VAL A 146 -14.06 14.02 -14.20
C VAL A 146 -14.17 14.80 -12.87
N CYS A 147 -13.38 14.43 -11.86
CA CYS A 147 -13.44 14.87 -10.44
C CYS A 147 -14.39 14.10 -9.50
N PHE A 148 -15.23 13.18 -9.96
CA PHE A 148 -16.10 12.41 -9.05
C PHE A 148 -15.29 11.37 -8.25
N GLU A 149 -15.54 11.30 -6.94
CA GLU A 149 -14.96 10.30 -6.05
C GLU A 149 -15.98 9.21 -5.74
N TYR A 150 -15.61 7.95 -5.97
CA TYR A 150 -16.46 6.78 -5.74
C TYR A 150 -15.72 5.72 -4.93
N PRO A 151 -16.43 4.94 -4.10
CA PRO A 151 -15.81 3.87 -3.33
C PRO A 151 -15.42 2.73 -4.28
N SER A 152 -14.20 2.22 -4.14
CA SER A 152 -13.71 1.11 -4.95
C SER A 152 -13.11 0.04 -4.04
N PRO A 153 -13.71 -1.15 -3.94
CA PRO A 153 -13.20 -2.18 -3.05
C PRO A 153 -11.81 -2.70 -3.43
N ILE A 154 -11.47 -2.64 -4.72
CA ILE A 154 -10.20 -3.09 -5.28
C ILE A 154 -9.31 -1.88 -5.55
N ILE A 155 -8.05 -1.96 -5.11
CA ILE A 155 -7.05 -0.90 -5.33
C ILE A 155 -6.54 -0.91 -6.79
N PRO A 156 -6.61 0.24 -7.51
CA PRO A 156 -6.00 0.39 -8.83
C PRO A 156 -4.51 0.70 -8.66
N LYS A 157 -3.69 -0.34 -8.55
CA LYS A 157 -2.27 -0.26 -8.21
C LYS A 157 -1.48 0.72 -9.10
N SER A 158 -1.81 0.80 -10.38
CA SER A 158 -1.12 1.62 -11.39
C SER A 158 -1.18 3.13 -11.12
N ARG A 159 -2.10 3.55 -10.24
CA ARG A 159 -2.34 4.95 -9.86
C ARG A 159 -1.65 5.36 -8.56
N TRP A 160 -1.00 4.42 -7.89
CA TRP A 160 -0.32 4.65 -6.63
C TRP A 160 1.18 4.60 -6.81
N ARG A 161 1.86 5.50 -6.12
CA ARG A 161 3.32 5.53 -6.01
C ARG A 161 3.68 5.79 -4.57
N TYR A 162 4.87 5.41 -4.17
CA TYR A 162 5.39 5.71 -2.85
C TYR A 162 6.82 6.20 -2.94
N HIS A 163 7.25 6.92 -1.92
CA HIS A 163 8.67 7.16 -1.67
C HIS A 163 8.96 6.98 -0.18
N LEU A 164 10.20 6.66 0.14
CA LEU A 164 10.64 6.54 1.53
C LEU A 164 10.88 7.92 2.10
N VAL A 165 10.25 8.24 3.23
CA VAL A 165 10.47 9.49 3.99
C VAL A 165 11.34 9.28 5.22
N ASN A 166 11.35 8.07 5.78
CA ASN A 166 12.12 7.71 6.99
C ASN A 166 12.72 6.31 6.78
N LYS A 167 14.02 6.03 7.01
CA LYS A 167 15.07 6.82 7.70
C LYS A 167 16.04 7.60 6.85
N TYR A 168 16.43 7.05 5.69
CA TYR A 168 17.22 7.77 4.69
C TYR A 168 16.31 8.08 3.53
N ALA A 169 15.71 9.28 3.54
CA ALA A 169 14.68 9.65 2.58
C ALA A 169 15.14 9.47 1.13
N ASP A 170 14.25 8.90 0.32
CA ASP A 170 14.43 8.77 -1.13
C ASP A 170 13.56 9.79 -1.85
N ALA A 171 13.75 11.07 -1.55
CA ALA A 171 12.88 12.14 -2.04
C ALA A 171 12.96 12.34 -3.57
N GLY A 172 14.08 11.92 -4.19
CA GLY A 172 14.32 12.08 -5.62
C GLY A 172 13.64 11.03 -6.51
N GLN A 173 13.11 9.94 -5.94
CA GLN A 173 12.50 8.86 -6.70
C GLN A 173 11.15 8.43 -6.12
N CYS A 174 10.13 8.36 -6.98
CA CYS A 174 8.83 7.78 -6.64
C CYS A 174 8.69 6.42 -7.31
N HIS A 175 8.51 5.38 -6.50
CA HIS A 175 8.39 4.00 -6.95
C HIS A 175 6.92 3.63 -7.13
N PRO A 176 6.53 2.94 -8.22
CA PRO A 176 5.19 2.38 -8.33
C PRO A 176 5.01 1.22 -7.35
N LEU A 177 3.76 0.93 -6.99
CA LEU A 177 3.41 -0.25 -6.20
C LEU A 177 3.98 -1.54 -6.84
N GLY A 178 4.46 -2.45 -6.00
CA GLY A 178 5.00 -3.74 -6.42
C GLY A 178 6.39 -3.71 -7.08
N ARG A 179 7.05 -2.54 -7.20
CA ARG A 179 8.45 -2.48 -7.64
C ARG A 179 9.37 -3.06 -6.57
N SER A 180 10.38 -3.83 -7.00
CA SER A 180 11.38 -4.43 -6.10
C SER A 180 12.14 -3.36 -5.31
N VAL A 181 12.24 -3.57 -3.99
CA VAL A 181 13.03 -2.73 -3.09
C VAL A 181 14.52 -2.92 -3.25
N THR A 182 14.96 -4.08 -3.73
CA THR A 182 16.39 -4.43 -3.86
C THR A 182 17.19 -3.45 -4.72
N ARG A 183 16.51 -2.70 -5.61
CA ARG A 183 17.14 -1.65 -6.41
C ARG A 183 17.55 -0.41 -5.62
N TRP A 184 16.87 -0.11 -4.52
CA TRP A 184 16.99 1.17 -3.84
C TRP A 184 17.08 1.07 -2.32
N GLU A 185 16.96 -0.13 -1.76
CA GLU A 185 17.11 -0.40 -0.31
C GLU A 185 18.56 -0.35 0.17
N THR A 186 19.53 -0.51 -0.74
CA THR A 186 20.95 -0.48 -0.41
C THR A 186 21.34 0.81 0.31
N GLY A 187 21.98 0.67 1.48
CA GLY A 187 22.40 1.81 2.30
C GLY A 187 21.28 2.48 3.11
N LYS A 188 20.00 2.08 2.92
CA LYS A 188 18.86 2.63 3.66
C LYS A 188 18.45 1.79 4.87
N ASN A 189 18.93 0.55 4.95
CA ASN A 189 18.68 -0.36 6.07
C ASN A 189 20.01 -0.74 6.75
N MET A 190 20.32 -0.08 7.89
CA MET A 190 21.56 -0.32 8.64
C MET A 190 21.38 -1.44 9.69
N PRO A 191 22.41 -2.25 9.99
CA PRO A 191 22.30 -3.38 10.92
C PRO A 191 21.93 -3.00 12.37
N ASN A 192 22.31 -1.80 12.81
CA ASN A 192 22.16 -1.36 14.21
C ASN A 192 20.86 -0.57 14.49
N ASP A 193 19.87 -0.69 13.61
CA ASP A 193 18.81 0.31 13.54
C ASP A 193 17.42 -0.26 13.86
N ARG A 194 16.55 0.57 14.46
CA ARG A 194 15.20 0.16 14.87
C ARG A 194 14.33 0.00 13.63
N ARG A 195 13.65 -1.14 13.43
CA ARG A 195 12.90 -1.45 12.18
C ARG A 195 11.62 -0.64 11.97
N ASN A 196 11.74 0.69 11.94
CA ASN A 196 10.67 1.65 11.71
C ASN A 196 10.91 2.31 10.35
N PHE A 197 9.89 2.27 9.49
CA PHE A 197 9.94 2.82 8.15
C PHE A 197 8.77 3.77 7.94
N GLY A 198 9.00 4.86 7.22
CA GLY A 198 7.95 5.82 6.85
C GLY A 198 7.90 5.97 5.34
N TYR A 199 6.69 5.87 4.79
CA TYR A 199 6.44 6.01 3.36
C TYR A 199 5.38 7.08 3.11
N LEU A 200 5.62 7.92 2.11
CA LEU A 200 4.58 8.80 1.59
C LEU A 200 3.97 8.19 0.35
N PHE A 201 2.68 7.87 0.42
CA PHE A 201 1.92 7.34 -0.69
C PHE A 201 1.24 8.46 -1.48
N TRP A 202 1.51 8.47 -2.78
CA TRP A 202 0.91 9.36 -3.75
C TRP A 202 -0.16 8.61 -4.52
N ARG A 203 -1.37 9.15 -4.52
CA ARG A 203 -2.49 8.64 -5.30
C ARG A 203 -2.81 9.61 -6.42
N LYS A 204 -2.86 9.11 -7.65
CA LYS A 204 -3.27 9.91 -8.80
C LYS A 204 -4.77 10.20 -8.72
N ARG A 205 -5.15 11.47 -8.62
CA ARG A 205 -6.52 11.96 -8.82
C ARG A 205 -6.68 12.46 -10.26
N ASN A 206 -7.78 12.11 -10.92
CA ASN A 206 -8.11 12.65 -12.24
C ASN A 206 -9.19 13.70 -12.06
N CYS A 207 -8.83 14.95 -12.34
CA CYS A 207 -9.68 16.11 -12.21
C CYS A 207 -9.48 17.03 -13.42
N VAL A 208 -10.45 17.91 -13.72
CA VAL A 208 -10.32 18.96 -14.74
C VAL A 208 -9.99 20.28 -14.04
N PHE A 209 -9.22 21.12 -14.72
CA PHE A 209 -9.04 22.50 -14.32
C PHE A 209 -10.37 23.24 -14.47
N LEU A 210 -10.90 23.76 -13.36
CA LEU A 210 -12.11 24.59 -13.29
C LEU A 210 -11.73 25.94 -12.68
#